data_AF-A0A1I0LV03-F1
#
_entry.id   AF-A0A1I0LV03-F1
#
_cell.length_a   1.000
_cell.length_b   1.000
_cell.length_c   1.000
_cell.angle_alpha   90.00
_cell.angle_beta   90.00
_cell.angle_gamma   90.00
#
_symmetry.space_group_name_H-M   'P 1'
#
loop_
_entity.id
_entity.type
_entity.pdbx_description
1 polymer ?
#
loop_
_entity_poly.entity_id
_entity_poly.type
_entity_poly.pdbx_seq_one_letter_code
_entity_poly.pdbx_strand_id
1 'polypeptide(L)' 'MGRLVRDRVPDIIRQSGREPVIAVLDDIDYRKALLTKLFEEADELREASLAEVAEEMIGRLRA' A
#
# COMPACT_ATOMS: atom_id res chain seq x y z
N MET A 1 6.77 8.16 -8.02
CA MET A 1 5.56 7.39 -7.70
C MET A 1 5.50 7.23 -6.18
N GLY A 2 4.50 7.77 -5.52
CA GLY A 2 4.28 7.58 -4.08
C GLY A 2 3.38 6.37 -3.83
N ARG A 3 3.62 5.59 -2.77
CA ARG A 3 2.72 4.51 -2.38
C ARG A 3 1.54 5.08 -1.60
N LEU A 4 0.35 4.50 -1.76
CA LEU A 4 -0.78 4.83 -0.91
C LEU A 4 -0.47 4.35 0.52
N VAL A 5 -0.34 5.30 1.44
CA VAL A 5 -0.05 5.03 2.85
C VAL A 5 -1.37 4.94 3.62
N ARG A 6 -1.66 3.78 4.21
CA ARG A 6 -2.85 3.53 5.05
C ARG A 6 -2.52 3.07 6.46
N ASP A 7 -1.25 2.82 6.73
CA ASP A 7 -0.74 2.29 7.99
C ASP A 7 0.13 3.33 8.71
N ARG A 8 0.76 2.91 9.82
CA ARG A 8 1.62 3.76 10.65
C ARG A 8 3.02 3.95 10.06
N VAL A 9 3.26 3.67 8.78
CA VAL A 9 4.56 3.86 8.13
C VAL A 9 5.13 5.28 8.32
N PRO A 10 4.34 6.37 8.23
CA PRO A 10 4.88 7.71 8.50
C PRO A 10 5.43 7.84 9.91
N ASP A 11 4.76 7.24 10.90
CA ASP A 11 5.19 7.29 12.29
C ASP A 11 6.45 6.46 12.52
N ILE A 12 6.56 5.29 11.87
CA ILE A 12 7.78 4.47 11.89
C ILE A 12 8.96 5.24 11.27
N ILE A 13 8.74 5.93 10.15
CA ILE A 13 9.78 6.75 9.51
C ILE A 13 10.21 7.88 10.46
N ARG A 14 9.28 8.57 11.11
CA ARG A 14 9.60 9.60 12.13
C ARG A 14 10.39 9.04 13.31
N GLN A 15 10.00 7.87 13.81
CA GLN A 15 10.74 7.19 14.89
C GLN A 15 12.17 6.82 14.49
N SER A 16 12.44 6.64 13.19
CA SER A 16 13.80 6.42 12.67
C SER A 16 14.64 7.70 12.52
N GLY A 17 14.12 8.87 12.93
CA GLY A 17 14.81 10.16 12.82
C GLY A 17 14.73 10.78 11.42
N ARG A 18 13.78 10.34 10.58
CA ARG A 18 13.58 10.84 9.21
C ARG A 18 12.20 11.50 9.09
N GLU A 19 12.08 12.49 8.21
CA GLU A 19 10.76 13.08 7.92
C GLU A 19 10.17 12.49 6.62
N PRO A 20 8.99 11.85 6.67
CA PRO A 20 8.30 11.40 5.47
C PRO A 20 7.64 12.56 4.72
N VAL A 21 7.78 12.59 3.39
CA VAL A 21 7.00 13.50 2.53
C VAL A 21 5.64 12.85 2.27
N ILE A 22 4.58 13.48 2.77
CA ILE A 22 3.20 12.99 2.64
C ILE A 22 2.30 14.05 2.00
N ALA A 23 1.27 13.58 1.29
CA ALA A 23 0.18 14.40 0.81
C ALA A 23 -1.15 13.72 1.18
N VAL A 24 -2.12 14.52 1.61
CA VAL A 24 -3.49 14.03 1.86
C VAL A 24 -4.25 14.10 0.54
N LEU A 25 -4.87 12.98 0.15
CA LEU A 25 -5.66 12.89 -1.07
C LEU A 25 -7.10 13.33 -0.81
N ASP A 26 -7.73 13.93 -1.80
CA ASP A 26 -9.18 14.10 -1.82
C ASP A 26 -9.90 12.78 -2.14
N ASP A 27 -11.23 12.76 -2.05
CA ASP A 27 -12.03 11.55 -2.28
C ASP A 27 -11.84 10.94 -3.68
N ILE A 28 -11.63 11.78 -4.69
CA ILE A 28 -11.51 11.33 -6.08
C ILE A 28 -10.14 10.67 -6.28
N ASP A 29 -9.08 11.34 -5.85
CA ASP A 29 -7.72 10.84 -5.99
C ASP A 29 -7.45 9.67 -5.05
N TYR A 30 -8.09 9.62 -3.88
CA TYR A 30 -8.07 8.47 -2.99
C TYR A 30 -8.67 7.23 -3.66
N ARG A 31 -9.83 7.34 -4.34
CA ARG A 31 -10.43 6.22 -5.09
C ARG A 31 -9.55 5.74 -6.22
N LYS A 32 -8.92 6.65 -6.97
CA LYS A 32 -7.95 6.29 -8.02
C LYS A 32 -6.76 5.54 -7.43
N ALA A 33 -6.20 6.05 -6.33
CA ALA A 33 -5.07 5.42 -5.66
C ALA A 33 -5.42 4.02 -5.13
N LEU A 34 -6.64 3.81 -4.63
CA LEU A 34 -7.13 2.47 -4.24
C LEU A 34 -7.20 1.51 -5.42
N LEU A 35 -7.70 1.95 -6.58
CA LEU A 35 -7.75 1.11 -7.78
C LEU A 35 -6.34 0.77 -8.28
N THR A 36 -5.43 1.74 -8.35
CA THR A 36 -4.03 1.49 -8.67
C THR A 36 -3.43 0.46 -7.71
N LYS A 37 -3.66 0.62 -6.41
CA LYS A 37 -3.15 -0.31 -5.41
C LYS A 37 -3.72 -1.73 -5.59
N LEU A 38 -4.99 -1.87 -5.91
CA LEU A 38 -5.61 -3.17 -6.20
C LEU A 38 -4.91 -3.89 -7.36
N PHE A 39 -4.60 -3.18 -8.45
CA PHE A 39 -3.89 -3.77 -9.58
C PHE A 39 -2.45 -4.15 -9.24
N GLU A 40 -1.74 -3.32 -8.47
CA GLU A 40 -0.40 -3.66 -7.97
C GLU A 40 -0.41 -4.97 -7.17
N GLU A 41 -1.35 -5.12 -6.24
CA GLU A 41 -1.48 -6.35 -5.43
C GLU A 41 -1.85 -7.58 -6.28
N ALA A 42 -2.69 -7.40 -7.30
CA ALA A 42 -3.01 -8.47 -8.23
C ALA A 42 -1.80 -8.92 -9.05
N ASP A 43 -0.94 -7.99 -9.46
CA ASP A 43 0.32 -8.30 -10.13
C ASP A 43 1.34 -8.95 -9.18
N GLU A 44 1.45 -8.47 -7.94
CA GLU A 44 2.29 -9.12 -6.90
C GLU A 44 1.83 -10.56 -6.67
N LEU A 45 0.52 -10.79 -6.54
CA LEU A 45 -0.05 -12.13 -6.40
C LEU A 45 0.22 -13.01 -7.62
N ARG A 46 0.19 -12.45 -8.84
CA ARG A 46 0.47 -13.18 -10.08
C ARG A 46 1.91 -13.69 -10.13
N GLU A 47 2.84 -12.96 -9.52
CA GLU A 47 4.27 -13.30 -9.46
C GLU A 47 4.65 -14.09 -8.20
N ALA A 48 3.76 -14.18 -7.21
CA ALA A 48 4.01 -14.87 -5.94
C ALA A 48 4.15 -16.39 -6.11
N SER A 49 5.06 -17.01 -5.35
CA SER A 49 5.17 -18.47 -5.31
C SER A 49 3.99 -19.10 -4.56
N LEU A 50 3.72 -20.40 -4.80
CA LEU A 50 2.62 -21.12 -4.14
C LEU A 50 2.66 -21.06 -2.60
N ALA A 51 3.83 -20.86 -2.00
CA ALA A 51 3.97 -20.69 -0.55
C ALA A 51 3.56 -19.28 -0.05
N GLU A 52 3.69 -18.27 -0.91
CA GLU A 52 3.40 -16.85 -0.61
C GLU A 52 1.96 -16.47 -1.00
N VAL A 53 1.36 -17.19 -1.95
CA VAL A 53 0.00 -16.97 -2.46
C VAL A 53 -1.06 -16.91 -1.33
N ALA A 54 -0.92 -17.73 -0.29
CA ALA A 54 -1.87 -17.71 0.84
C ALA A 54 -1.77 -16.44 1.70
N GLU A 55 -0.57 -15.87 1.87
CA GLU A 55 -0.38 -14.61 2.59
C GLU A 55 -0.83 -13.42 1.74
N GLU A 56 -0.53 -13.44 0.44
CA GLU A 56 -0.90 -12.35 -0.48
C GLU A 56 -2.43 -12.30 -0.74
N MET A 57 -3.13 -13.44 -0.76
CA MET A 57 -4.60 -13.46 -0.89
C MET A 57 -5.36 -12.89 0.31
N ILE A 58 -4.79 -12.91 1.53
CA ILE A 58 -5.50 -12.53 2.78
C ILE A 58 -5.40 -11.03 3.11
N GLY A 59 -4.67 -10.25 2.31
CA GLY A 59 -4.97 -8.83 2.19
C GLY A 59 -3.88 -7.90 2.65
N ARG A 60 -3.29 -7.27 1.64
CA ARG A 60 -2.74 -5.92 1.73
C ARG A 60 -3.74 -4.83 1.32
N LEU A 61 -5.01 -5.19 1.17
CA LEU A 61 -6.14 -4.26 1.07
C LEU A 61 -6.79 -4.00 2.45
N ARG A 62 -6.01 -3.96 3.54
CA ARG A 62 -6.57 -3.56 4.84
C ARG A 62 -7.11 -2.12 4.72
N ALA A 63 -8.43 -2.02 4.91
CA ALA A 63 -9.18 -0.79 5.05
C ALA A 63 -8.80 -0.07 6.35
#